data_AF-A0AA43GU23-F1
#
_entry.id   AF-A0AA43GU23-F1
#
_cell.length_a   1.000
_cell.length_b   1.000
_cell.length_c   1.000
_cell.angle_alpha   90.00
_cell.angle_beta   90.00
_cell.angle_gamma   90.00
#
_symmetry.space_group_name_H-M   'P 1'
#
loop_
_entity.id
_entity.type
_entity.pdbx_description
1 polymer ?
#
loop_
_entity_poly.entity_id
_entity_poly.type
_entity_poly.pdbx_seq_one_letter_code
_entity_poly.pdbx_strand_id
1 'polypeptide(L)' 'MKARYQYRFYPTDQQQQSLARLYGCVRVVWNDALHFCKQSEKLPGYNKLSGMFTQGK' A
#
# COMPACT_ATOMS: atom_id res chain seq x y z
N MET A 1 -1.11 -26.73 15.38
CA MET A 1 -1.87 -26.80 14.11
C MET A 1 -2.37 -25.38 13.79
N LYS A 2 -1.82 -24.68 12.79
CA LYS A 2 -2.32 -23.33 12.39
C LYS A 2 -3.62 -23.51 11.61
N ALA A 3 -4.73 -22.99 12.13
CA ALA A 3 -5.98 -22.93 11.40
C ALA A 3 -5.76 -22.15 10.09
N ARG A 4 -5.92 -22.82 8.95
CA ARG A 4 -5.96 -22.16 7.63
C ARG A 4 -7.41 -21.79 7.38
N TYR A 5 -7.80 -20.61 7.84
CA TYR A 5 -9.13 -20.09 7.55
C TYR A 5 -9.22 -19.78 6.06
N GLN A 6 -10.01 -20.57 5.34
CA GLN A 6 -10.44 -20.22 4.00
C GLN A 6 -11.66 -19.32 4.12
N TYR A 7 -11.42 -18.01 4.18
CA TYR A 7 -12.49 -17.03 4.14
C TYR A 7 -12.71 -16.58 2.70
N ARG A 8 -13.92 -16.79 2.18
CA ARG A 8 -14.36 -16.17 0.93
C ARG A 8 -15.06 -14.86 1.27
N PHE A 9 -14.55 -13.78 0.69
CA PHE A 9 -15.08 -12.44 0.87
C PHE A 9 -16.01 -12.09 -0.30
N TYR A 10 -17.25 -11.70 0.01
CA TYR A 10 -18.25 -11.29 -0.98
C TYR A 10 -18.73 -9.87 -0.66
N PRO A 11 -18.03 -8.83 -1.16
CA PRO A 11 -18.36 -7.45 -0.86
C PRO A 11 -19.64 -6.99 -1.56
N THR A 12 -20.42 -6.15 -0.89
CA THR A 12 -21.50 -5.38 -1.53
C THR A 12 -20.95 -4.40 -2.56
N ASP A 13 -21.78 -3.91 -3.48
CA ASP A 13 -21.33 -2.96 -4.51
C ASP A 13 -20.70 -1.70 -3.92
N GLN A 14 -21.26 -1.19 -2.82
CA GLN A 14 -20.68 -0.04 -2.10
C GLN A 14 -19.29 -0.38 -1.52
N GLN A 15 -19.12 -1.59 -0.98
CA GLN A 15 -17.82 -2.03 -0.45
C GLN A 15 -16.80 -2.19 -1.59
N GLN A 16 -17.20 -2.73 -2.74
CA GLN A 16 -16.31 -2.85 -3.91
C GLN A 16 -15.80 -1.48 -4.35
N GLN A 17 -16.67 -0.49 -4.43
CA GLN A 17 -16.29 0.88 -4.79
C GLN A 17 -15.34 1.49 -3.76
N SER A 18 -15.63 1.35 -2.46
CA SER A 18 -14.77 1.84 -1.38
C SER A 18 -13.39 1.18 -1.42
N LEU A 19 -13.33 -0.14 -1.65
CA LEU A 19 -12.09 -0.88 -1.78
C LEU A 19 -11.31 -0.47 -3.02
N ALA A 20 -11.95 -0.29 -4.17
CA ALA A 20 -11.30 0.17 -5.38
C ALA A 20 -10.64 1.55 -5.19
N ARG A 21 -11.33 2.49 -4.53
CA ARG A 21 -10.77 3.80 -4.18
C ARG A 21 -9.57 3.66 -3.24
N LEU A 22 -9.71 2.87 -2.18
CA LEU A 22 -8.63 2.63 -1.22
C LEU A 22 -7.40 2.02 -1.90
N TYR A 23 -7.57 0.91 -2.63
CA TYR A 23 -6.48 0.24 -3.31
C TYR A 23 -5.85 1.10 -4.41
N GLY A 24 -6.65 1.93 -5.08
CA GLY A 24 -6.15 2.94 -6.02
C GLY A 24 -5.20 3.92 -5.34
N CYS A 25 -5.64 4.58 -4.27
CA CYS A 25 -4.81 5.54 -3.52
C CYS A 25 -3.53 4.90 -2.97
N VAL A 26 -3.64 3.71 -2.37
CA VAL A 26 -2.48 3.00 -1.80
C VAL A 26 -1.48 2.61 -2.89
N ARG A 27 -1.96 2.21 -4.07
CA ARG A 27 -1.10 1.78 -5.18
C ARG A 27 -0.26 2.92 -5.75
N VAL A 28 -0.76 4.17 -5.75
CA VAL A 28 0.02 5.33 -6.17
C VAL A 28 1.23 5.53 -5.25
N VAL A 29 0.98 5.66 -3.93
CA VAL A 29 2.05 5.85 -2.93
C VAL A 29 3.05 4.69 -2.95
N TRP A 30 2.57 3.46 -3.14
CA TRP A 30 3.44 2.30 -3.28
C TRP A 30 4.36 2.41 -4.49
N ASN A 31 3.83 2.81 -5.66
CA ASN A 31 4.63 2.94 -6.87
C ASN A 31 5.67 4.05 -6.73
N ASP A 32 5.32 5.17 -6.09
CA ASP A 32 6.25 6.26 -5.82
C ASP A 32 7.38 5.81 -4.87
N ALA A 33 7.02 5.09 -3.80
CA ALA A 33 8.00 4.51 -2.87
C ALA A 33 8.92 3.51 -3.58
N LEU A 34 8.35 2.65 -4.43
CA LEU A 34 9.11 1.67 -5.21
C LEU A 34 10.06 2.35 -6.20
N HIS A 35 9.61 3.41 -6.87
CA HIS A 35 10.43 4.20 -7.79
C HIS A 35 11.64 4.78 -7.05
N PHE A 36 11.42 5.40 -5.90
CA PHE A 36 12.49 5.94 -5.06
C PHE A 36 13.47 4.85 -4.60
N CYS A 37 12.96 3.69 -4.15
CA CYS A 37 13.80 2.55 -3.76
C CYS A 37 14.67 2.04 -4.93
N LYS A 38 14.16 2.06 -6.16
CA LYS A 38 14.93 1.65 -7.34
C LYS A 38 16.01 2.67 -7.73
N GLN A 39 15.78 3.96 -7.46
CA GLN A 39 16.76 5.01 -7.71
C GLN A 39 17.84 5.09 -6.63
N SER A 40 17.53 4.64 -5.41
CA SER A 40 18.50 4.65 -4.32
C SER A 40 19.54 3.54 -4.48
N GLU A 41 20.83 3.87 -4.28
CA GLU A 41 21.90 2.86 -4.21
C GLU A 41 21.70 1.86 -3.06
N LYS A 42 21.08 2.29 -1.96
CA LYS A 42 20.77 1.46 -0.80
C LYS A 42 19.30 1.57 -0.44
N LEU A 43 18.66 0.41 -0.20
CA LEU A 43 17.25 0.32 0.14
C LEU A 43 16.94 1.19 1.38
N PRO A 44 16.08 2.21 1.26
CA PRO A 44 15.72 3.07 2.37
C PRO A 44 14.83 2.31 3.37
N GLY A 45 15.06 2.55 4.66
CA GLY A 45 14.21 2.03 5.72
C GLY A 45 12.82 2.68 5.75
N TYR A 46 11.86 2.01 6.39
CA TYR A 46 10.47 2.46 6.49
C TYR A 46 10.32 3.91 6.98
N ASN A 47 11.00 4.30 8.05
CA ASN A 47 10.91 5.65 8.60
C ASN A 47 11.34 6.73 7.60
N LYS A 48 12.34 6.43 6.76
CA LYS A 48 12.84 7.35 5.73
C LYS A 48 11.82 7.50 4.60
N LEU A 49 11.24 6.38 4.13
CA LEU A 49 10.19 6.40 3.12
C LEU A 49 8.92 7.11 3.62
N SER A 50 8.45 6.77 4.82
CA SER A 50 7.27 7.39 5.43
C SER A 50 7.45 8.90 5.62
N GLY A 51 8.64 9.34 6.06
CA GLY A 51 8.99 10.75 6.19
C GLY A 51 8.87 11.52 4.87
N MET A 52 9.28 10.93 3.74
CA MET A 52 9.18 11.59 2.43
C MET A 52 7.73 11.90 2.03
N PHE A 53 6.81 10.98 2.29
CA PHE A 53 5.41 11.15 1.90
C PHE A 53 4.58 11.98 2.89
N THR A 54 5.08 12.19 4.11
CA THR A 54 4.35 12.88 5.18
C THR A 54 4.90 14.27 5.53
N GLN A 55 6.20 14.50 5.35
CA GLN A 55 6.85 15.76 5.70
C GLN A 55 6.96 16.75 4.52
N GLY A 56 6.43 16.38 3.35
CA GLY A 56 6.30 17.26 2.18
C GLY A 56 4.94 17.96 2.12
N LYS A 57 4.68 18.89 3.04
CA LYS A 57 3.74 20.00 2.87
C LYS A 57 4.30 21.25 3.51
#